data_AF-A0A645D5I1-F1
#
_entry.id   AF-A0A645D5I1-F1
#
_cell.length_a   1.000
_cell.length_b   1.000
_cell.length_c   1.000
_cell.angle_alpha   90.00
_cell.angle_beta   90.00
_cell.angle_gamma   90.00
#
_symmetry.space_group_name_H-M   'P 1'
#
loop_
_entity.id
_entity.type
_entity.pdbx_description
1 polymer ?
#
loop_
_entity_poly.entity_id
_entity_poly.type
_entity_poly.pdbx_seq_one_letter_code
_entity_poly.pdbx_strand_id
1 'polypeptide(L)'
;MLFFTVTASVYAADAAVKAADVDLIEVRLGTGIGGKSFVVLTGEVAAVNEAVSCGINCENCQGMLVSSVVIPSPHPELLENLI
;
A
#
# COMPACT_ATOMS: atom_id res chain seq x y z
N MET A 1 2.25 -1.00 1.49
CA MET A 1 2.09 -0.20 2.74
C MET A 1 1.30 -1.00 3.76
N LEU A 2 1.66 -1.00 5.05
CA LEU A 2 1.00 -1.80 6.11
C LEU A 2 0.54 -0.91 7.27
N PHE A 3 -0.69 -1.09 7.72
CA PHE A 3 -1.40 -0.24 8.68
C PHE A 3 -2.00 -1.03 9.85
N PHE A 4 -2.20 -0.37 10.99
CA PHE A 4 -2.82 -0.95 12.19
C PHE A 4 -4.34 -1.14 12.07
N THR A 5 -5.00 -0.40 11.17
CA THR A 5 -6.46 -0.44 11.01
C THR A 5 -6.85 -0.61 9.55
N VAL A 6 -8.02 -1.23 9.34
CA VAL A 6 -8.59 -1.45 8.00
C VAL A 6 -9.03 -0.14 7.34
N THR A 7 -9.53 0.82 8.11
CA THR A 7 -9.92 2.12 7.58
C THR A 7 -8.72 2.91 7.05
N ALA A 8 -7.59 2.89 7.77
CA ALA A 8 -6.37 3.57 7.32
C ALA A 8 -5.85 3.00 5.99
N SER A 9 -5.86 1.67 5.79
CA SER A 9 -5.43 1.10 4.50
C SER A 9 -6.33 1.50 3.34
N VAL A 10 -7.64 1.62 3.54
CA VAL A 10 -8.57 2.08 2.49
C VAL A 10 -8.31 3.54 2.14
N TYR A 11 -8.16 4.42 3.14
CA TYR A 11 -7.82 5.84 2.89
C TYR A 11 -6.45 5.99 2.21
N ALA A 12 -5.45 5.23 2.65
CA ALA A 12 -4.12 5.23 2.04
C ALA A 12 -4.16 4.73 0.59
N ALA A 13 -4.92 3.68 0.30
CA ALA A 13 -5.07 3.16 -1.06
C ALA A 13 -5.72 4.20 -1.98
N ASP A 14 -6.81 4.84 -1.53
CA ASP A 14 -7.49 5.91 -2.28
C ASP A 14 -6.56 7.11 -2.55
N ALA A 15 -5.82 7.56 -1.55
CA ALA A 15 -4.86 8.65 -1.70
C ALA A 15 -3.69 8.26 -2.65
N ALA A 16 -3.19 7.03 -2.55
CA ALA A 16 -2.08 6.54 -3.37
C ALA A 16 -2.43 6.47 -4.86
N VAL A 17 -3.58 5.88 -5.22
CA VAL A 17 -4.01 5.78 -6.63
C VAL A 17 -4.40 7.11 -7.25
N LYS A 18 -4.77 8.12 -6.43
CA LYS A 18 -5.05 9.48 -6.91
C LYS A 18 -3.80 10.33 -7.08
N ALA A 19 -2.70 9.98 -6.41
CA ALA A 19 -1.48 10.76 -6.42
C ALA A 19 -0.58 10.47 -7.62
N ALA A 20 -0.55 9.23 -8.11
CA ALA A 20 0.32 8.83 -9.20
C ALA A 20 -0.31 7.73 -10.05
N ASP A 21 0.25 7.53 -11.25
CA ASP A 21 -0.17 6.49 -12.19
C ASP A 21 0.33 5.11 -11.73
N VAL A 22 -0.46 4.46 -10.88
CA VAL A 22 -0.18 3.15 -10.29
C VAL A 22 -1.42 2.26 -10.32
N ASP A 23 -1.20 0.96 -10.47
CA ASP A 23 -2.25 -0.05 -10.40
C ASP A 23 -2.36 -0.61 -8.98
N LEU A 24 -3.57 -0.61 -8.43
CA LEU A 24 -3.87 -1.23 -7.15
C LEU A 24 -4.03 -2.75 -7.33
N ILE A 25 -3.14 -3.53 -6.74
CA ILE A 25 -3.18 -5.00 -6.83
C ILE A 25 -4.12 -5.59 -5.77
N GLU A 26 -3.88 -5.24 -4.50
CA GLU A 26 -4.64 -5.83 -3.39
C GLU A 26 -4.76 -4.85 -2.21
N VAL A 27 -5.93 -4.84 -1.58
CA VAL A 27 -6.12 -4.30 -0.23
C VAL A 27 -6.55 -5.45 0.67
N ARG A 28 -5.62 -5.97 1.49
CA ARG A 28 -5.92 -7.07 2.41
C ARG A 28 -6.41 -6.53 3.73
N LEU A 29 -7.69 -6.81 4.03
CA LEU A 29 -8.38 -6.33 5.21
C LEU A 29 -8.27 -7.36 6.35
N GLY A 30 -7.73 -6.95 7.52
CA GLY A 30 -8.03 -7.36 8.91
C GLY A 30 -8.06 -8.83 9.34
N THR A 31 -8.58 -9.71 8.50
CA THR A 31 -8.95 -11.09 8.79
C THR A 31 -7.70 -11.95 8.91
N GLY A 32 -7.49 -12.54 10.08
CA GLY A 32 -6.36 -13.44 10.34
C GLY A 32 -5.01 -12.75 10.59
N ILE A 33 -4.96 -11.41 10.64
CA ILE A 33 -3.70 -10.65 10.81
C ILE A 33 -3.72 -9.67 11.99
N GLY A 34 -4.60 -9.90 12.97
CA GLY A 34 -4.68 -9.11 14.20
C GLY A 34 -5.17 -7.68 13.98
N GLY A 35 -6.14 -7.48 13.07
CA GLY A 35 -6.73 -6.17 12.78
C GLY A 35 -5.87 -5.27 11.88
N LYS A 36 -4.62 -5.67 11.60
CA LYS A 36 -3.74 -5.00 10.63
C LYS A 36 -4.30 -5.12 9.23
N SER A 37 -3.79 -4.32 8.33
CA SER A 37 -4.12 -4.40 6.90
C SER A 37 -2.97 -3.91 6.06
N PHE A 38 -2.92 -4.29 4.79
CA PHE A 38 -1.90 -3.78 3.88
C PHE A 38 -2.46 -3.54 2.49
N VAL A 39 -1.76 -2.66 1.78
CA VAL A 39 -2.04 -2.23 0.41
C VAL A 39 -0.84 -2.59 -0.45
N VAL A 40 -1.09 -3.27 -1.56
CA VAL A 40 -0.12 -3.61 -2.60
C VAL A 40 -0.50 -2.87 -3.87
N LEU A 41 0.48 -2.19 -4.47
CA LEU A 41 0.34 -1.42 -5.69
C LEU A 41 1.59 -1.58 -6.54
N THR A 42 1.45 -1.41 -7.84
CA THR A 42 2.51 -1.58 -8.84
C THR A 42 2.51 -0.44 -9.85
N GLY A 43 3.63 -0.25 -10.53
CA GLY A 43 3.82 0.80 -11.53
C GLY A 43 5.29 1.14 -11.72
N GLU A 44 5.55 2.24 -12.42
CA GLU A 44 6.90 2.80 -12.53
C GLU A 44 7.46 3.18 -11.17
N VAL A 45 8.77 2.98 -10.95
CA VAL A 45 9.39 3.14 -9.62
C VAL A 45 9.15 4.56 -9.07
N ALA A 46 9.20 5.58 -9.93
CA ALA A 46 8.91 6.96 -9.52
C ALA A 46 7.43 7.14 -9.09
N ALA A 47 6.49 6.58 -9.85
CA ALA A 47 5.06 6.66 -9.54
C ALA A 47 4.74 5.91 -8.23
N VAL A 48 5.33 4.73 -8.01
CA VAL A 48 5.15 3.95 -6.79
C VAL A 48 5.70 4.70 -5.57
N ASN A 49 6.86 5.37 -5.68
CA ASN A 49 7.39 6.15 -4.57
C ASN A 49 6.46 7.31 -4.18
N GLU A 50 5.93 8.04 -5.17
CA GLU A 50 4.99 9.13 -4.93
C GLU A 50 3.67 8.62 -4.33
N ALA A 51 3.10 7.56 -4.91
CA ALA A 51 1.88 6.92 -4.42
C ALA A 51 2.02 6.47 -2.96
N VAL A 52 3.14 5.84 -2.61
CA VAL A 52 3.43 5.42 -1.23
C VAL A 52 3.58 6.63 -0.32
N SER A 53 4.32 7.66 -0.73
CA SER A 53 4.51 8.88 0.05
C SER A 53 3.19 9.57 0.36
N CYS A 54 2.32 9.76 -0.64
CA CYS A 54 1.00 10.36 -0.45
C CYS A 54 0.07 9.47 0.39
N GLY A 55 0.07 8.17 0.15
CA GLY A 55 -0.77 7.21 0.87
C GLY A 55 -0.48 7.17 2.37
N ILE A 56 0.81 7.14 2.77
CA ILE A 56 1.18 7.09 4.19
C ILE A 56 0.99 8.43 4.91
N ASN A 57 1.07 9.55 4.20
CA ASN A 57 0.95 10.90 4.76
C ASN A 57 -0.49 11.46 4.71
N CYS A 58 -1.46 10.67 4.25
CA CYS A 58 -2.88 11.03 4.30
C CYS A 58 -3.30 11.32 5.75
N GLU A 59 -4.13 12.36 5.94
CA GLU A 59 -4.60 12.80 7.27
C GLU A 59 -5.19 11.64 8.09
N ASN A 60 -5.97 10.77 7.45
CA ASN A 60 -6.64 9.64 8.08
C ASN A 60 -5.70 8.47 8.41
N CYS A 61 -4.43 8.55 7.99
CA CYS A 61 -3.41 7.52 8.18
C CYS A 61 -2.37 7.88 9.25
N GLN A 62 -2.43 9.09 9.81
CA GLN A 62 -1.49 9.56 10.82
C GLN A 62 -1.49 8.65 12.06
N GLY A 63 -0.30 8.20 12.46
CA GLY A 63 -0.13 7.27 13.59
C GLY A 63 -0.62 5.84 13.34
N MET A 64 -1.14 5.54 12.14
CA MET A 64 -1.66 4.21 11.78
C MET A 64 -0.69 3.40 10.94
N LEU A 65 0.34 4.03 10.35
CA LEU A 65 1.37 3.35 9.59
C LEU A 65 2.20 2.42 10.49
N VAL A 66 2.33 1.16 10.08
CA VAL A 66 3.25 0.21 10.69
C VAL A 66 4.55 0.17 9.91
N SER A 67 4.47 0.06 8.58
CA SER A 67 5.64 -0.01 7.70
C SER A 67 5.26 0.23 6.23
N SER A 68 6.21 0.72 5.44
CA SER A 68 6.12 0.83 3.99
C SER A 68 7.43 0.41 3.35
N VAL A 69 7.36 -0.28 2.21
CA VAL A 69 8.52 -0.69 1.42
C VAL A 69 8.20 -0.51 -0.06
N VAL A 70 9.19 -0.08 -0.83
CA VAL A 70 9.18 -0.06 -2.29
C VAL A 70 10.23 -1.05 -2.76
N ILE A 71 9.86 -1.96 -3.66
CA ILE A 71 10.73 -3.02 -4.17
C ILE A 71 10.90 -2.80 -5.67
N PRO A 72 11.99 -2.14 -6.11
CA PRO A 72 12.29 -2.03 -7.53
C PRO A 72 12.67 -3.40 -8.10
N SER A 73 12.10 -3.77 -9.25
CA SER A 73 12.40 -5.03 -9.97
C SER A 73 12.28 -6.29 -9.07
N PRO A 74 11.08 -6.60 -8.54
CA PRO A 74 10.89 -7.78 -7.70
C PRO A 74 11.20 -9.08 -8.46
N HIS A 75 11.67 -10.10 -7.73
CA HIS A 75 11.87 -11.43 -8.29
C HIS A 75 10.54 -11.98 -8.84
N PRO A 76 10.50 -12.65 -10.01
CA PRO A 76 9.25 -13.12 -10.63
C PRO A 76 8.37 -13.96 -9.71
N GLU A 77 8.99 -14.82 -8.90
CA GLU A 77 8.28 -15.65 -7.91
C GLU A 77 7.50 -14.81 -6.88
N LEU A 78 7.97 -13.60 -6.54
CA LEU A 78 7.24 -12.72 -5.63
C LEU A 78 5.96 -12.21 -6.28
N LEU A 79 5.97 -11.94 -7.59
CA LEU A 79 4.79 -11.49 -8.32
C LEU A 79 3.74 -12.59 -8.38
N GLU A 80 4.15 -13.84 -8.62
CA GLU A 80 3.24 -14.99 -8.67
C GLU A 80 2.55 -15.28 -7.33
N ASN A 81 3.18 -14.94 -6.20
CA ASN A 81 2.62 -15.15 -4.87
C ASN A 81 1.87 -13.94 -4.30
N LEU A 82 1.94 -12.79 -4.97
CA LEU A 82 1.25 -11.54 -4.58
C LEU A 82 -0.09 -11.34 -5.30
N ILE A 83 -0.32 -12.06 -6.41
CA ILE A 83 -1.51 -12.01 -7.26
C ILE A 83 -2.34 -13.28 -7.03
#